data_AF-A0A532CAL5-F1
#
_entry.id   AF-A0A532CAL5-F1
#
_cell.length_a   1.000
_cell.length_b   1.000
_cell.length_c   1.000
_cell.angle_alpha   90.00
_cell.angle_beta   90.00
_cell.angle_gamma   90.00
#
_symmetry.space_group_name_H-M   'P 1'
#
loop_
_entity.id
_entity.type
_entity.pdbx_description
1 polymer ?
#
loop_
_entity_poly.entity_id
_entity_poly.type
_entity_poly.pdbx_seq_one_letter_code
_entity_poly.pdbx_strand_id
1 'polypeptide(L)'
;MVACGKHFPGHGDTSVDSHKELPVVEAPRERLEAVEFPPFRRAVAQHVVSMMTAHVLYRALDPELPATLSPTIITNFLRKELQYDGVVLTDDLEMHAIIDHYGVEDAAVRAVLAGCDVLLICKDRDREVAAFEAVVQAVDTGTISPERLDQSVARIARLKHRFVAPYKPVTISDAMLVAGCRTHQALLHSIEQVRARLVSSF
;
A
#
# COMPACT_ATOMS: atom_id res chain seq x y z
N MET A 1 -15.68 -6.72 1.01
CA MET A 1 -14.30 -6.72 0.47
C MET A 1 -13.81 -5.29 0.42
N VAL A 2 -12.57 -5.05 0.85
CA VAL A 2 -11.93 -3.73 0.82
C VAL A 2 -10.99 -3.70 -0.37
N ALA A 3 -11.19 -2.78 -1.31
CA ALA A 3 -10.32 -2.64 -2.47
C ALA A 3 -9.12 -1.74 -2.13
N CYS A 4 -7.93 -2.11 -2.59
CA CYS A 4 -6.69 -1.40 -2.34
C CYS A 4 -5.98 -1.07 -3.66
N GLY A 5 -5.74 0.21 -3.93
CA GLY A 5 -4.90 0.64 -5.05
C GLY A 5 -3.42 0.40 -4.70
N LYS A 6 -2.66 -0.24 -5.60
CA LYS A 6 -1.25 -0.56 -5.32
C LYS A 6 -0.39 -0.70 -6.59
N HIS A 7 0.91 -0.44 -6.55
CA HIS A 7 1.68 0.14 -5.43
C HIS A 7 1.94 1.63 -5.74
N PHE A 8 1.46 2.53 -4.87
CA PHE A 8 1.53 3.98 -5.07
C PHE A 8 2.95 4.53 -4.84
N PRO A 9 3.47 5.47 -5.67
CA PRO A 9 2.83 6.13 -6.80
C PRO A 9 3.04 5.43 -8.16
N GLY A 10 3.67 4.26 -8.21
CA GLY A 10 3.74 3.42 -9.42
C GLY A 10 5.01 2.58 -9.49
N HIS A 11 4.87 1.25 -9.39
CA HIS A 11 5.98 0.28 -9.43
C HIS A 11 6.10 -0.43 -10.79
N GLY A 12 5.59 0.18 -11.86
CA GLY A 12 5.48 -0.45 -13.18
C GLY A 12 6.74 -0.34 -14.05
N ASP A 13 7.60 0.64 -13.78
CA ASP A 13 8.79 1.00 -14.57
C ASP A 13 10.09 0.78 -13.78
N THR A 14 10.12 -0.25 -12.93
CA THR A 14 11.34 -0.65 -12.22
C THR A 14 11.87 -1.95 -12.80
N SER A 15 13.15 -1.98 -13.15
CA SER A 15 13.83 -3.21 -13.57
C SER A 15 14.33 -4.08 -12.41
N VAL A 16 14.24 -3.57 -11.18
CA VAL A 16 14.75 -4.20 -9.96
C VAL A 16 13.57 -4.60 -9.07
N ASP A 17 13.63 -5.82 -8.55
CA ASP A 17 12.65 -6.35 -7.62
C ASP A 17 12.90 -5.75 -6.21
N SER A 18 11.92 -5.02 -5.67
CA SER A 18 11.99 -4.42 -4.33
C SER A 18 12.12 -5.45 -3.20
N HIS A 19 11.90 -6.74 -3.48
CA HIS A 19 12.22 -7.81 -2.53
C HIS A 19 13.71 -8.04 -2.37
N LYS A 20 14.58 -7.45 -3.21
CA LYS A 20 16.03 -7.72 -3.20
C LYS A 20 16.85 -6.48 -2.90
N GLU A 21 16.52 -5.35 -3.52
CA GLU A 21 17.24 -4.08 -3.37
C GLU A 21 16.25 -2.92 -3.54
N LEU A 22 16.58 -1.73 -3.03
CA LEU A 22 15.73 -0.55 -3.19
C LEU A 22 15.67 -0.09 -4.65
N PRO A 23 14.53 -0.21 -5.35
CA PRO A 23 14.42 0.25 -6.73
C PRO A 23 14.41 1.77 -6.77
N VAL A 24 15.05 2.33 -7.81
CA VAL A 24 15.13 3.76 -8.04
C VAL A 24 14.49 4.10 -9.38
N VAL A 25 13.59 5.08 -9.38
CA VAL A 25 12.99 5.65 -10.58
C VAL A 25 13.61 7.04 -10.81
N GLU A 26 14.40 7.13 -11.88
CA GLU A 26 15.09 8.36 -12.33
C GLU A 26 14.20 9.23 -13.24
N ALA A 27 12.99 8.76 -13.59
CA ALA A 27 12.10 9.47 -14.48
C ALA A 27 11.71 10.85 -13.92
N PRO A 28 11.70 11.91 -14.77
CA PRO A 28 11.30 13.24 -14.34
C PRO A 28 9.80 13.27 -14.00
N ARG A 29 9.37 14.25 -13.21
CA ARG A 29 7.99 14.33 -12.72
C ARG A 29 6.96 14.37 -13.86
N GLU A 30 7.26 15.04 -14.97
CA GLU A 30 6.38 15.11 -16.14
C GLU A 30 6.11 13.73 -16.74
N ARG A 31 7.12 12.85 -16.72
CA ARG A 31 6.96 11.46 -17.17
C ARG A 31 6.10 10.67 -16.19
N LEU A 32 6.26 10.88 -14.88
CA LEU A 32 5.43 10.26 -13.84
C LEU A 32 3.95 10.69 -13.95
N GLU A 33 3.72 11.97 -14.24
CA GLU A 33 2.38 12.52 -14.45
C GLU A 33 1.68 11.94 -15.68
N ALA A 34 2.45 11.57 -16.72
CA ALA A 34 1.90 11.04 -17.96
C ALA A 34 1.50 9.56 -17.87
N VAL A 35 2.08 8.76 -16.97
CA VAL A 35 1.88 7.28 -16.98
C VAL A 35 1.61 6.69 -15.60
N GLU A 36 2.45 6.96 -14.60
CA GLU A 36 2.35 6.30 -13.29
C GLU A 36 1.20 6.89 -12.45
N PHE A 37 1.02 8.21 -12.45
CA PHE A 37 0.01 8.88 -11.61
C PHE A 37 -1.45 8.75 -12.09
N PRO A 38 -1.79 8.73 -13.40
CA PRO A 38 -3.18 8.71 -13.85
C PRO A 38 -4.04 7.58 -13.26
N PRO A 39 -3.58 6.33 -13.14
CA PRO A 39 -4.34 5.28 -12.47
C PRO A 39 -4.69 5.61 -11.01
N PHE A 40 -3.75 6.20 -10.26
CA PHE A 40 -3.97 6.57 -8.86
C PHE A 40 -4.87 7.79 -8.73
N ARG A 41 -4.70 8.81 -9.58
CA ARG A 41 -5.64 9.95 -9.66
C ARG A 41 -7.06 9.47 -9.92
N ARG A 42 -7.22 8.49 -10.82
CA ARG A 42 -8.53 7.87 -11.08
C ARG A 42 -9.04 7.08 -9.88
N ALA A 43 -8.20 6.28 -9.22
CA ALA A 43 -8.58 5.54 -8.02
C ALA A 43 -9.07 6.46 -6.91
N VAL A 44 -8.39 7.58 -6.67
CA VAL A 44 -8.80 8.60 -5.69
C VAL A 44 -10.13 9.24 -6.11
N ALA A 45 -10.27 9.65 -7.37
CA ALA A 45 -11.52 10.22 -7.91
C ALA A 45 -12.69 9.22 -7.94
N GLN A 46 -12.44 7.92 -7.81
CA GLN A 46 -13.46 6.87 -7.69
C GLN A 46 -13.61 6.37 -6.25
N HIS A 47 -13.02 7.07 -5.28
CA HIS A 47 -13.12 6.78 -3.85
C HIS A 47 -12.66 5.36 -3.47
N VAL A 48 -11.58 4.86 -4.11
CA VAL A 48 -10.92 3.63 -3.65
C VAL A 48 -10.49 3.82 -2.20
N VAL A 49 -10.91 2.90 -1.34
CA VAL A 49 -10.96 3.15 0.11
C VAL A 49 -9.65 2.88 0.83
N SER A 50 -8.71 2.21 0.18
CA SER A 50 -7.34 2.09 0.66
C SER A 50 -6.28 2.17 -0.44
N MET A 51 -5.08 2.59 -0.08
CA MET A 51 -3.91 2.71 -0.97
C MET A 51 -2.71 2.06 -0.31
N MET A 52 -1.99 1.21 -1.02
CA MET A 52 -0.72 0.64 -0.57
C MET A 52 0.43 1.34 -1.27
N THR A 53 1.42 1.75 -0.49
CA THR A 53 2.63 2.44 -0.96
C THR A 53 3.62 1.46 -1.61
N ALA A 54 4.63 1.98 -2.30
CA ALA A 54 5.72 1.22 -2.88
C ALA A 54 7.03 1.55 -2.17
N HIS A 55 7.85 0.53 -1.88
CA HIS A 55 9.23 0.72 -1.41
C HIS A 55 10.16 1.05 -2.58
N VAL A 56 9.97 2.23 -3.17
CA VAL A 56 10.70 2.71 -4.36
C VAL A 56 11.11 4.16 -4.14
N LEU A 57 12.36 4.49 -4.49
CA LEU A 57 12.88 5.86 -4.46
C LEU A 57 12.55 6.56 -5.79
N TYR A 58 11.86 7.70 -5.74
CA TYR A 58 11.52 8.49 -6.94
C TYR A 58 12.26 9.81 -6.87
N ARG A 59 13.43 9.93 -7.52
CA ARG A 59 14.31 11.09 -7.33
C ARG A 59 13.66 12.43 -7.66
N ALA A 60 12.73 12.43 -8.62
CA ALA A 60 11.98 13.61 -9.01
C ALA A 60 10.92 14.07 -7.99
N LEU A 61 10.57 13.23 -7.01
CA LEU A 61 9.61 13.54 -5.95
C LEU A 61 10.29 13.70 -4.60
N ASP A 62 11.15 12.75 -4.24
CA ASP A 62 11.94 12.75 -3.02
C ASP A 62 13.29 12.07 -3.32
N PRO A 63 14.42 12.80 -3.28
CA PRO A 63 15.71 12.25 -3.65
C PRO A 63 16.33 11.37 -2.55
N GLU A 64 15.78 11.37 -1.34
CA GLU A 64 16.38 10.71 -0.17
C GLU A 64 15.54 9.52 0.30
N LEU A 65 14.21 9.66 0.32
CA LEU A 65 13.33 8.69 0.97
C LEU A 65 12.49 7.90 -0.04
N PRO A 66 12.35 6.57 0.14
CA PRO A 66 11.40 5.80 -0.64
C PRO A 66 9.96 6.28 -0.37
N ALA A 67 9.06 6.06 -1.34
CA ALA A 67 7.69 6.57 -1.27
C ALA A 67 6.96 6.22 0.04
N THR A 68 7.12 4.99 0.55
CA THR A 68 6.55 4.55 1.84
C THR A 68 6.96 5.43 3.03
N LEU A 69 8.19 5.94 3.03
CA LEU A 69 8.79 6.70 4.15
C LEU A 69 8.82 8.21 3.91
N SER A 70 8.39 8.68 2.74
CA SER A 70 8.48 10.09 2.33
C SER A 70 7.22 10.89 2.71
N PRO A 71 7.31 11.90 3.59
CA PRO A 71 6.21 12.84 3.82
C PRO A 71 5.88 13.68 2.57
N THR A 72 6.86 13.89 1.69
CA THR A 72 6.67 14.57 0.41
C THR A 72 5.70 13.79 -0.48
N ILE A 73 5.87 12.47 -0.56
CA ILE A 73 5.03 11.62 -1.42
C ILE A 73 3.70 11.27 -0.74
N ILE A 74 3.71 10.88 0.54
CA ILE A 74 2.48 10.43 1.21
C ILE A 74 1.65 11.63 1.68
N THR A 75 2.22 12.52 2.50
CA THR A 75 1.45 13.65 3.02
C THR A 75 1.24 14.73 1.98
N ASN A 76 2.28 15.24 1.32
CA ASN A 76 2.12 16.39 0.43
C ASN A 76 1.47 16.00 -0.90
N PHE A 77 1.90 14.91 -1.53
CA PHE A 77 1.31 14.51 -2.81
C PHE A 77 0.00 13.73 -2.63
N LEU A 78 0.00 12.58 -1.96
CA LEU A 78 -1.23 11.77 -1.86
C LEU A 78 -2.33 12.42 -1.00
N ARG A 79 -2.03 12.84 0.23
CA ARG A 79 -3.06 13.42 1.12
C ARG A 79 -3.50 14.81 0.68
N LYS A 80 -2.56 15.71 0.39
CA LYS A 80 -2.88 17.12 0.09
C LYS A 80 -3.14 17.36 -1.39
N GLU A 81 -2.21 17.05 -2.29
CA GLU A 81 -2.41 17.35 -3.72
C GLU A 81 -3.55 16.52 -4.32
N LEU A 82 -3.56 15.21 -4.08
CA LEU A 82 -4.62 14.31 -4.58
C LEU A 82 -5.87 14.28 -3.70
N GLN A 83 -5.86 14.97 -2.54
CA GLN A 83 -6.99 15.02 -1.60
C GLN A 83 -7.46 13.63 -1.14
N TYR A 84 -6.52 12.70 -0.92
CA TYR A 84 -6.85 11.34 -0.53
C TYR A 84 -7.07 11.17 0.98
N ASP A 85 -8.31 10.87 1.37
CA ASP A 85 -8.68 10.62 2.78
C ASP A 85 -9.04 9.15 3.09
N GLY A 86 -8.66 8.20 2.23
CA GLY A 86 -8.79 6.76 2.52
C GLY A 86 -7.67 6.22 3.40
N VAL A 87 -7.65 4.91 3.67
CA VAL A 87 -6.58 4.30 4.49
C VAL A 87 -5.31 4.11 3.66
N VAL A 88 -4.16 4.57 4.14
CA VAL A 88 -2.85 4.30 3.51
C VAL A 88 -2.14 3.19 4.26
N LEU A 89 -1.72 2.17 3.53
CA LEU A 89 -0.96 1.04 4.02
C LEU A 89 0.47 1.10 3.49
N THR A 90 1.43 0.66 4.30
CA THR A 90 2.75 0.31 3.76
C THR A 90 2.65 -0.92 2.86
N ASP A 91 3.59 -1.12 1.94
CA ASP A 91 3.92 -2.50 1.54
C ASP A 91 4.65 -3.20 2.72
N ASP A 92 4.95 -4.50 2.60
CA ASP A 92 5.59 -5.28 3.68
C ASP A 92 6.93 -4.65 4.12
N LEU A 93 7.01 -4.13 5.35
CA LEU A 93 8.21 -3.46 5.88
C LEU A 93 9.37 -4.41 6.10
N GLU A 94 9.15 -5.73 6.00
CA GLU A 94 10.20 -6.73 6.05
C GLU A 94 10.93 -6.93 4.71
N MET A 95 10.51 -6.25 3.65
CA MET A 95 11.20 -6.29 2.37
C MET A 95 12.59 -5.65 2.47
N HIS A 96 13.57 -6.27 1.78
CA HIS A 96 14.98 -5.85 1.79
C HIS A 96 15.19 -4.37 1.40
N ALA A 97 14.36 -3.83 0.50
CA ALA A 97 14.36 -2.40 0.15
C ALA A 97 14.15 -1.44 1.35
N ILE A 98 13.60 -1.93 2.47
CA ILE A 98 13.39 -1.15 3.70
C ILE A 98 14.32 -1.63 4.80
N ILE A 99 14.27 -2.92 5.16
CA ILE A 99 14.92 -3.41 6.37
C ILE A 99 16.43 -3.28 6.32
N ASP A 100 17.04 -3.45 5.14
CA ASP A 100 18.51 -3.37 4.98
C ASP A 100 19.03 -1.93 5.09
N HIS A 101 18.16 -0.93 4.93
CA HIS A 101 18.52 0.50 4.94
C HIS A 101 18.13 1.22 6.23
N TYR A 102 17.01 0.82 6.86
CA TYR A 102 16.42 1.54 8.00
C TYR A 102 16.25 0.66 9.25
N GLY A 103 16.13 -0.66 9.10
CA GLY A 103 15.57 -1.52 10.15
C GLY A 103 14.06 -1.34 10.29
N VAL A 104 13.39 -2.28 10.97
CA VAL A 104 11.92 -2.29 11.04
C VAL A 104 11.38 -1.23 12.00
N GLU A 105 12.11 -0.92 13.07
CA GLU A 105 11.74 0.06 14.09
C GLU A 105 11.71 1.49 13.52
N ASP A 106 12.80 1.91 12.87
CA ASP A 106 12.90 3.25 12.24
C ASP A 106 11.93 3.36 11.06
N ALA A 107 11.82 2.32 10.23
CA ALA A 107 10.87 2.30 9.12
C ALA A 107 9.41 2.45 9.58
N ALA A 108 9.03 1.79 10.67
CA ALA A 108 7.69 1.89 11.24
C ALA A 108 7.37 3.33 11.69
N VAL A 109 8.28 3.95 12.46
CA VAL A 109 8.12 5.33 12.93
C VAL A 109 8.06 6.30 11.75
N ARG A 110 8.98 6.19 10.79
CA ARG A 110 9.00 7.03 9.58
C ARG A 110 7.75 6.88 8.73
N ALA A 111 7.24 5.67 8.54
CA ALA A 111 6.02 5.43 7.77
C ALA A 111 4.80 6.12 8.41
N VAL A 112 4.68 6.07 9.75
CA VAL A 112 3.62 6.81 10.46
C VAL A 112 3.79 8.31 10.25
N LEU A 113 5.00 8.85 10.43
CA LEU A 113 5.30 10.27 10.22
C LEU A 113 5.06 10.72 8.77
N ALA A 114 5.34 9.87 7.79
CA ALA A 114 5.08 10.13 6.37
C ALA A 114 3.59 10.27 6.06
N GLY A 115 2.72 9.58 6.81
CA GLY A 115 1.27 9.65 6.66
C GLY A 115 0.57 8.30 6.44
N CYS A 116 1.27 7.18 6.60
CA CYS A 116 0.69 5.83 6.54
C CYS A 116 -0.16 5.54 7.78
N ASP A 117 -1.32 4.92 7.59
CA ASP A 117 -2.25 4.61 8.67
C ASP A 117 -2.06 3.18 9.21
N VAL A 118 -1.66 2.23 8.35
CA VAL A 118 -1.46 0.81 8.70
C VAL A 118 -0.08 0.37 8.24
N LEU A 119 0.67 -0.25 9.16
CA LEU A 119 1.99 -0.82 8.89
C LEU A 119 1.84 -2.32 8.64
N LEU A 120 2.41 -2.81 7.54
CA LEU A 120 2.41 -4.23 7.20
C LEU A 120 3.75 -4.84 7.59
N ILE A 121 3.70 -5.85 8.46
CA ILE A 121 4.79 -6.74 8.85
C ILE A 121 4.19 -8.14 8.80
N CYS A 122 4.58 -8.95 7.82
CA CYS A 122 3.76 -10.07 7.37
C CYS A 122 4.27 -11.46 7.77
N LYS A 123 5.48 -11.58 8.30
CA LYS A 123 6.20 -12.86 8.46
C LYS A 123 6.78 -13.03 9.85
N ASP A 124 7.45 -12.02 10.38
CA ASP A 124 8.21 -12.12 11.64
C ASP A 124 7.52 -11.38 12.79
N ARG A 125 7.13 -12.14 13.82
CA ARG A 125 6.45 -11.61 15.01
C ARG A 125 7.37 -10.76 15.88
N ASP A 126 8.65 -11.08 15.97
CA ASP A 126 9.57 -10.31 16.80
C ASP A 126 9.80 -8.92 16.18
N ARG A 127 9.83 -8.85 14.83
CA ARG A 127 9.82 -7.57 14.10
C ARG A 127 8.53 -6.78 14.27
N GLU A 128 7.38 -7.46 14.27
CA GLU A 128 6.08 -6.83 14.55
C GLU A 128 6.08 -6.18 15.94
N VAL A 129 6.56 -6.91 16.96
CA VAL A 129 6.66 -6.40 18.33
C VAL A 129 7.66 -5.24 18.42
N ALA A 130 8.84 -5.36 17.82
CA ALA A 130 9.85 -4.29 17.83
C ALA A 130 9.33 -3.00 17.16
N ALA A 131 8.65 -3.12 16.02
CA ALA A 131 8.01 -1.97 15.36
C ALA A 131 6.91 -1.33 16.21
N PHE A 132 6.09 -2.15 16.87
CA PHE A 132 5.07 -1.66 17.79
C PHE A 132 5.67 -0.89 18.96
N GLU A 133 6.69 -1.45 19.62
CA GLU A 133 7.39 -0.80 20.74
C GLU A 133 8.07 0.50 20.30
N ALA A 134 8.68 0.52 19.11
CA ALA A 134 9.29 1.73 18.56
C ALA A 134 8.25 2.84 18.31
N VAL A 135 7.07 2.50 17.78
CA VAL A 135 5.98 3.46 17.59
C VAL A 135 5.45 3.97 18.94
N VAL A 136 5.28 3.09 19.94
CA VAL A 136 4.88 3.49 21.31
C VAL A 136 5.90 4.46 21.89
N GLN A 137 7.19 4.14 21.84
CA GLN A 137 8.26 5.01 22.34
C GLN A 137 8.29 6.36 21.60
N ALA A 138 8.06 6.36 20.28
CA ALA A 138 8.00 7.57 19.48
C ALA A 138 6.81 8.46 19.89
N VAL A 139 5.69 7.88 20.32
CA VAL A 139 4.54 8.62 20.87
C VAL A 139 4.87 9.17 22.25
N ASP A 140 5.42 8.34 23.14
CA ASP A 140 5.75 8.72 24.51
C ASP A 140 6.79 9.86 24.56
N THR A 141 7.71 9.88 23.60
CA THR A 141 8.72 10.94 23.44
C THR A 141 8.21 12.18 22.69
N GLY A 142 6.99 12.14 22.16
CA GLY A 142 6.40 13.22 21.37
C GLY A 142 6.91 13.31 19.92
N THR A 143 7.73 12.35 19.47
CA THR A 143 8.14 12.25 18.07
C THR A 143 6.94 12.05 17.15
N ILE A 144 5.98 11.19 17.54
CA ILE A 144 4.67 11.05 16.90
C ILE A 144 3.63 11.73 17.80
N SER A 145 3.00 12.79 17.30
CA SER A 145 1.92 13.48 18.02
C SER A 145 0.67 12.59 18.17
N PRO A 146 -0.09 12.65 19.28
CA PRO A 146 -1.38 11.96 19.41
C PRO A 146 -2.36 12.27 18.28
N GLU A 147 -2.42 13.51 17.81
CA GLU A 147 -3.31 13.94 16.72
C GLU A 147 -3.02 13.21 15.41
N ARG A 148 -1.74 12.85 15.18
CA ARG A 148 -1.34 12.06 14.02
C ARG A 148 -1.92 10.65 14.10
N LEU A 149 -1.94 10.03 15.28
CA LEU A 149 -2.56 8.72 15.47
C LEU A 149 -4.08 8.78 15.34
N ASP A 150 -4.71 9.80 15.93
CA ASP A 150 -6.16 9.99 15.87
C ASP A 150 -6.65 10.08 14.41
N GLN A 151 -5.90 10.76 13.54
CA GLN A 151 -6.19 10.80 12.11
C GLN A 151 -6.19 9.39 11.49
N SER A 152 -5.17 8.56 11.78
CA SER A 152 -5.11 7.18 11.30
C SER A 152 -6.29 6.35 11.81
N VAL A 153 -6.53 6.40 13.12
CA VAL A 153 -7.60 5.64 13.79
C VAL A 153 -8.97 6.02 13.23
N ALA A 154 -9.23 7.31 12.99
CA ALA A 154 -10.47 7.76 12.39
C ALA A 154 -10.68 7.17 10.98
N ARG A 155 -9.66 7.15 10.12
CA ARG A 155 -9.76 6.55 8.77
C ARG A 155 -10.00 5.05 8.85
N ILE A 156 -9.26 4.35 9.70
CA ILE A 156 -9.40 2.90 9.91
C ILE A 156 -10.78 2.57 10.46
N ALA A 157 -11.29 3.33 11.41
CA ALA A 157 -12.62 3.13 12.00
C ALA A 157 -13.72 3.30 10.94
N ARG A 158 -13.67 4.35 10.09
CA ARG A 158 -14.62 4.54 8.99
C ARG A 158 -14.58 3.36 8.00
N LEU A 159 -13.39 2.88 7.67
CA LEU A 159 -13.22 1.73 6.76
C LEU A 159 -13.83 0.46 7.37
N LYS A 160 -13.49 0.14 8.63
CA LYS A 160 -14.04 -1.03 9.33
C LYS A 160 -15.55 -0.95 9.45
N HIS A 161 -16.10 0.22 9.82
CA HIS A 161 -17.53 0.43 9.93
C HIS A 161 -18.25 0.18 8.59
N ARG A 162 -17.67 0.61 7.47
CA ARG A 162 -18.29 0.46 6.15
C ARG A 162 -18.20 -0.94 5.55
N PHE A 163 -17.10 -1.67 5.79
CA PHE A 163 -16.81 -2.91 5.04
C PHE A 163 -16.65 -4.17 5.89
N VAL A 164 -16.41 -4.03 7.19
CA VAL A 164 -16.09 -5.15 8.09
C VAL A 164 -17.19 -5.36 9.11
N ALA A 165 -17.81 -4.30 9.61
CA ALA A 165 -18.87 -4.36 10.60
C ALA A 165 -20.28 -4.41 9.95
N PRO A 166 -21.22 -5.23 10.48
CA PRO A 166 -20.99 -6.24 11.50
C PRO A 166 -20.21 -7.43 10.92
N TYR A 167 -19.23 -7.94 11.68
CA TYR A 167 -18.47 -9.11 11.26
C TYR A 167 -19.36 -10.36 11.33
N LYS A 168 -19.53 -11.04 10.20
CA LYS A 168 -20.23 -12.31 10.10
C LYS A 168 -19.24 -13.36 9.61
N PRO A 169 -18.76 -14.26 10.49
CA PRO A 169 -17.83 -15.31 10.08
C PRO A 169 -18.50 -16.24 9.07
N VAL A 170 -17.75 -16.64 8.05
CA VAL A 170 -18.17 -17.61 7.04
C VAL A 170 -17.76 -19.01 7.50
N THR A 171 -18.64 -20.00 7.32
CA THR A 171 -18.27 -21.40 7.59
C THR A 171 -17.48 -21.97 6.42
N ILE A 172 -16.58 -22.92 6.68
CA ILE A 172 -15.81 -23.58 5.60
C ILE A 172 -16.76 -24.22 4.58
N SER A 173 -17.84 -24.83 5.05
CA SER A 173 -18.86 -25.44 4.19
C SER A 173 -19.49 -24.43 3.22
N ASP A 174 -19.88 -23.25 3.70
CA ASP A 174 -20.44 -22.20 2.84
C ASP A 174 -19.40 -21.67 1.86
N ALA A 175 -18.16 -21.50 2.30
CA ALA A 175 -17.07 -21.06 1.43
C ALA A 175 -16.81 -22.05 0.29
N MET A 176 -16.86 -23.36 0.57
CA MET A 176 -16.68 -24.42 -0.44
C MET A 176 -17.77 -24.46 -1.51
N LEU A 177 -18.97 -23.93 -1.23
CA LEU A 177 -20.05 -23.82 -2.22
C LEU A 177 -19.78 -22.70 -3.24
N VAL A 178 -19.03 -21.67 -2.85
CA VAL A 178 -18.81 -20.46 -3.65
C VAL A 178 -17.43 -20.45 -4.31
N ALA A 179 -16.37 -20.75 -3.54
CA ALA A 179 -15.00 -20.72 -4.02
C ALA A 179 -14.79 -21.76 -5.13
N GLY A 180 -14.37 -21.30 -6.31
CA GLY A 180 -14.13 -22.18 -7.45
C GLY A 180 -15.37 -22.90 -8.01
N CYS A 181 -16.58 -22.43 -7.70
CA CYS A 181 -17.82 -23.01 -8.23
C CYS A 181 -17.90 -22.96 -9.78
N ARG A 182 -18.88 -23.66 -10.37
CA ARG A 182 -18.98 -23.85 -11.83
C ARG A 182 -18.98 -22.54 -12.62
N THR A 183 -19.64 -21.49 -12.12
CA THR A 183 -19.66 -20.17 -12.78
C THR A 183 -18.29 -19.50 -12.77
N HIS A 184 -17.52 -19.62 -11.69
CA HIS A 184 -16.13 -19.15 -11.64
C HIS A 184 -15.24 -19.91 -12.63
N GLN A 185 -15.39 -21.24 -12.74
CA GLN A 185 -14.62 -22.04 -13.69
C GLN A 185 -14.97 -21.68 -15.15
N ALA A 186 -16.24 -21.45 -15.46
CA ALA A 186 -16.67 -21.03 -16.79
C ALA A 186 -16.12 -19.64 -17.16
N LEU A 187 -16.10 -18.70 -16.20
CA LEU A 187 -15.48 -17.39 -16.39
C LEU A 187 -13.97 -17.51 -16.63
N LEU A 188 -13.27 -18.31 -15.81
CA LEU A 188 -11.83 -18.56 -15.98
C LEU A 188 -11.54 -19.12 -17.38
N HIS A 189 -12.30 -20.13 -17.81
CA HIS A 189 -12.15 -20.71 -19.14
C HIS A 189 -12.36 -19.67 -20.25
N SER A 190 -13.34 -18.78 -20.09
CA SER A 190 -13.61 -17.70 -21.05
C SER A 190 -12.43 -16.72 -21.13
N ILE A 191 -11.85 -16.36 -19.99
CA ILE A 191 -10.65 -15.49 -19.93
C ILE A 191 -9.46 -16.17 -20.62
N GLU A 192 -9.24 -17.47 -20.39
CA GLU A 192 -8.17 -18.24 -21.00
C GLU A 192 -8.31 -18.34 -22.53
N GLN A 193 -9.53 -18.56 -23.03
CA GLN A 193 -9.79 -18.59 -24.48
C GLN A 193 -9.48 -17.24 -25.14
N VAL A 194 -9.88 -16.13 -24.52
CA VAL A 194 -9.57 -14.78 -25.02
C VAL A 194 -8.06 -14.55 -25.02
N ARG A 195 -7.37 -14.91 -23.94
CA ARG A 195 -5.91 -14.81 -23.83
C ARG A 195 -5.21 -15.61 -24.94
N ALA A 196 -5.62 -16.86 -25.16
CA ALA A 196 -5.02 -17.72 -26.18
C ALA A 196 -5.15 -17.13 -27.59
N ARG A 197 -6.30 -16.53 -27.93
CA ARG A 197 -6.52 -15.87 -29.22
C ARG A 197 -5.65 -14.63 -29.42
N LEU A 198 -5.45 -13.84 -28.35
CA LEU A 198 -4.58 -12.68 -28.40
C LEU A 198 -3.12 -13.09 -28.62
N VAL A 199 -2.64 -14.13 -27.93
CA VAL A 199 -1.27 -14.64 -28.08
C VAL A 199 -1.03 -15.26 -29.46
N SER A 200 -2.02 -15.92 -30.06
CA SER A 200 -1.90 -16.50 -31.41
C SER A 200 -2.01 -15.49 -32.55
N SER A 201 -2.29 -14.22 -32.26
CA SER A 201 -2.46 -13.14 -33.24
C SER A 201 -1.23 -12.22 -33.35
N PHE A 202 -0.14 -12.56 -32.64
CA PHE A 202 1.20 -11.96 -32.73
C PHE A 202 2.20 -13.00 -33.22
#